data_AF-A0A1C7MQR2-F1
#
_entry.id   AF-A0A1C7MQR2-F1
#
_cell.length_a   1.000
_cell.length_b   1.000
_cell.length_c   1.000
_cell.angle_alpha   90.00
_cell.angle_beta   90.00
_cell.angle_gamma   90.00
#
_symmetry.space_group_name_H-M   'P 1'
#
loop_
_entity.id
_entity.type
_entity.pdbx_description
1 polymer ?
#
loop_
_entity_poly.entity_id
_entity_poly.type
_entity_poly.pdbx_seq_one_letter_code
_entity_poly.pdbx_strand_id
1 'polypeptide(L)'
;MHLPRDEPLALNAVGSVVLHGLVKTKAGKEVDVQAVRCKPPPLFAVRHGAGALTRPDGIPPRVPDNLPEPKDYRLELSIGKKLSGGRCGRVFLTSTMSISDPSDPSDTILFCASGSS
;
A
#
# COMPACT_ATOMS: atom_id res chain seq x y z
N MET A 1 10.77 -1.88 -18.99
CA MET A 1 10.67 -0.39 -19.05
C MET A 1 11.29 0.11 -17.77
N HIS A 2 12.40 0.84 -17.83
CA HIS A 2 13.01 1.43 -16.64
C HIS A 2 12.10 2.52 -16.06
N LEU A 3 11.69 2.37 -14.80
CA LEU A 3 11.00 3.45 -14.10
C LEU A 3 12.00 4.59 -13.84
N PRO A 4 11.70 5.84 -14.22
CA PRO A 4 12.52 6.99 -13.87
C PRO A 4 12.65 7.11 -12.35
N ARG A 5 13.86 7.38 -11.84
CA ARG A 5 14.13 7.49 -10.40
C ARG A 5 13.29 8.54 -9.66
N ASP A 6 12.71 9.49 -10.38
CA ASP A 6 12.00 10.65 -9.84
C ASP A 6 10.48 10.64 -10.09
N GLU A 7 9.95 9.60 -10.77
CA GLU A 7 8.51 9.51 -11.00
C GLU A 7 7.82 8.96 -9.75
N PRO A 8 6.76 9.62 -9.22
CA PRO A 8 6.04 9.13 -8.05
C PRO A 8 5.51 7.74 -8.36
N LEU A 9 6.06 6.78 -7.62
CA LEU A 9 5.79 5.37 -7.78
C LEU A 9 4.28 5.16 -7.74
N ALA A 10 3.71 4.68 -8.84
CA ALA A 10 2.28 4.53 -8.93
C ALA A 10 1.84 3.42 -7.98
N LEU A 11 1.39 3.80 -6.78
CA LEU A 11 1.18 2.88 -5.64
C LEU A 11 0.16 1.77 -5.94
N ASN A 12 -0.74 2.01 -6.88
CA ASN A 12 -1.69 1.04 -7.42
C ASN A 12 -1.01 -0.13 -8.18
N ALA A 13 0.24 0.04 -8.60
CA ALA A 13 1.06 -0.98 -9.25
C ALA A 13 1.77 -1.93 -8.27
N VAL A 14 1.61 -1.72 -6.95
CA VAL A 14 2.20 -2.58 -5.91
C VAL A 14 1.27 -3.77 -5.64
N GLY A 15 1.79 -4.98 -5.84
CA GLY A 15 1.10 -6.23 -5.52
C GLY A 15 1.43 -6.75 -4.12
N SER A 16 2.60 -6.41 -3.58
CA SER A 16 2.97 -6.77 -2.21
C SER A 16 3.90 -5.76 -1.55
N VAL A 17 3.80 -5.66 -0.23
CA VAL A 17 4.65 -4.81 0.61
C VAL A 17 5.32 -5.68 1.66
N VAL A 18 6.64 -5.56 1.82
CA VAL A 18 7.40 -6.15 2.92
C VAL A 18 7.81 -5.04 3.88
N LEU A 19 7.45 -5.22 5.15
CA LEU A 19 7.70 -4.28 6.23
C LEU A 19 8.75 -4.84 7.17
N HIS A 20 9.90 -4.18 7.22
CA HIS A 20 11.00 -4.51 8.11
C HIS A 20 10.88 -3.72 9.43
N GLY A 21 11.14 -4.38 10.57
CA GLY A 21 11.17 -3.74 11.88
C GLY A 21 9.80 -3.44 12.50
N LEU A 22 8.69 -3.86 11.88
CA LEU A 22 7.34 -3.64 12.43
C LEU A 22 7.07 -4.47 13.69
N VAL A 23 7.53 -5.72 13.70
CA VAL A 23 7.26 -6.68 14.77
C VAL A 23 8.55 -7.38 15.20
N LYS A 24 8.60 -7.73 16.48
CA LYS A 24 9.67 -8.53 17.08
C LYS A 24 9.08 -9.76 17.74
N THR A 25 9.78 -10.88 17.64
CA THR A 25 9.47 -12.09 18.41
C THR A 25 9.64 -11.83 19.91
N LYS A 26 9.14 -12.75 20.75
CA LYS A 26 9.39 -12.72 22.20
C LYS A 26 10.87 -12.72 22.56
N ALA A 27 11.72 -13.30 21.71
CA ALA A 27 13.18 -13.32 21.86
C ALA A 27 13.87 -12.04 21.36
N GLY A 28 13.11 -11.01 20.93
CA GLY A 28 13.64 -9.73 20.46
C GLY A 28 14.10 -9.72 18.99
N LYS A 29 14.09 -10.87 18.30
CA LYS A 29 14.43 -10.96 16.87
C LYS A 29 13.35 -10.26 16.02
N GLU A 30 13.77 -9.40 15.10
CA GLU A 30 12.90 -8.76 14.10
C GLU A 30 12.37 -9.78 13.09
N VAL A 31 11.12 -9.59 12.67
CA VAL A 31 10.46 -10.43 11.67
C VAL A 31 9.84 -9.53 10.62
N ASP A 32 10.08 -9.87 9.37
CA ASP A 32 9.51 -9.18 8.23
C ASP A 32 8.03 -9.53 8.09
N VAL A 33 7.21 -8.51 7.86
CA VAL A 33 5.77 -8.68 7.66
C VAL A 33 5.46 -8.43 6.20
N GLN A 34 4.92 -9.43 5.51
CA GLN A 34 4.45 -9.28 4.15
C GLN A 34 2.94 -9.04 4.12
N ALA A 35 2.52 -7.99 3.42
CA ALA A 35 1.15 -7.75 3.04
C ALA A 35 1.00 -7.92 1.53
N VAL A 36 0.02 -8.69 1.08
CA VAL A 36 -0.25 -8.93 -0.34
C VAL A 36 -1.59 -8.28 -0.68
N ARG A 37 -1.64 -7.63 -1.85
CA ARG A 37 -2.87 -7.04 -2.38
C ARG A 37 -3.91 -8.14 -2.55
N CYS A 38 -5.05 -7.97 -1.90
CA CYS A 38 -6.19 -8.87 -2.05
C CYS A 38 -7.27 -8.22 -2.90
N LYS A 39 -7.97 -9.02 -3.71
CA LYS A 39 -9.23 -8.58 -4.31
C LYS A 39 -10.27 -8.49 -3.19
N PRO A 40 -10.93 -7.33 -2.99
CA PRO A 40 -11.96 -7.24 -1.98
C PRO A 40 -13.07 -8.24 -2.32
N PRO A 41 -13.71 -8.88 -1.30
CA PRO A 41 -14.85 -9.72 -1.55
C PRO A 41 -15.96 -8.90 -2.24
N PRO A 42 -16.80 -9.51 -3.08
CA PRO A 42 -17.92 -8.83 -3.72
C PRO A 42 -18.77 -8.10 -2.67
N LEU A 43 -18.95 -6.80 -2.85
CA LEU A 43 -19.83 -6.01 -1.99
C LEU A 43 -21.27 -6.19 -2.46
N PHE A 44 -22.09 -6.82 -1.63
CA PHE A 44 -23.53 -6.88 -1.83
C PHE A 44 -24.16 -5.67 -1.12
N ALA A 45 -24.82 -4.81 -1.88
CA ALA A 45 -25.60 -3.73 -1.30
C ALA A 45 -26.82 -4.33 -0.57
N VAL A 46 -26.71 -4.51 0.75
CA VAL A 46 -27.86 -4.91 1.57
C VAL A 46 -28.70 -3.65 1.80
N ARG A 47 -29.80 -3.53 1.06
CA ARG A 47 -30.83 -2.52 1.35
C ARG A 47 -31.60 -2.96 2.59
N HIS A 48 -31.22 -2.47 3.76
CA HIS A 48 -32.11 -2.53 4.92
C HIS A 48 -33.31 -1.62 4.63
N GLY A 49 -34.52 -2.17 4.81
CA GLY A 49 -35.77 -1.67 4.25
C GLY A 49 -36.14 -0.22 4.57
N ALA A 50 -36.95 0.33 3.66
CA ALA A 50 -37.77 1.54 3.73
C ALA A 50 -37.15 2.76 4.43
N GLY A 51 -36.59 3.67 3.62
CA GLY A 51 -36.20 5.01 4.08
C GLY A 51 -34.84 5.50 3.58
N ALA A 52 -34.16 4.74 2.71
CA ALA A 52 -32.94 5.22 2.08
C ALA A 52 -33.25 6.50 1.29
N LEU A 53 -32.87 7.65 1.85
CA LEU A 53 -32.79 8.95 1.20
C LEU A 53 -31.93 8.80 -0.05
N THR A 54 -32.56 8.34 -1.12
CA THR A 54 -31.97 8.32 -2.44
C THR A 54 -31.95 9.78 -2.83
N ARG A 55 -30.76 10.33 -3.11
CA ARG A 55 -30.67 11.69 -3.65
C ARG A 55 -31.64 11.79 -4.83
N PRO A 56 -32.39 12.90 -4.99
CA PRO A 56 -33.29 13.08 -6.12
C PRO A 56 -32.59 12.83 -7.46
N ASP A 57 -31.31 13.18 -7.54
CA ASP A 57 -30.45 13.05 -8.72
C ASP A 57 -29.70 11.70 -8.79
N GLY A 58 -30.02 10.75 -7.90
CA GLY A 58 -29.38 9.44 -7.84
C GLY A 58 -27.97 9.43 -7.26
N ILE A 59 -27.27 8.31 -7.47
CA ILE A 59 -25.86 8.16 -7.09
C ILE A 59 -25.04 8.91 -8.14
N PRO A 60 -24.19 9.90 -7.77
CA PRO A 60 -23.36 10.57 -8.75
C PRO A 60 -22.48 9.52 -9.46
N PRO A 61 -22.28 9.65 -10.79
CA PRO A 61 -21.44 8.73 -11.54
C PRO A 61 -20.05 8.67 -10.90
N ARG A 62 -19.51 7.47 -10.81
CA ARG A 62 -18.13 7.31 -10.33
C ARG A 62 -17.21 7.96 -11.36
N VAL A 63 -16.30 8.81 -10.88
CA VAL A 63 -15.21 9.34 -11.70
C VAL A 63 -14.35 8.14 -12.15
N PRO A 64 -14.02 8.02 -13.45
CA PRO A 64 -13.11 7.00 -13.93
C PRO A 64 -11.80 7.04 -13.15
N ASP A 65 -11.29 5.87 -12.80
CA ASP A 65 -10.01 5.76 -12.13
C ASP A 65 -8.89 5.98 -13.16
N ASN A 66 -8.09 7.04 -12.97
CA ASN A 66 -6.91 7.31 -13.79
C ASN A 66 -5.66 6.65 -13.21
N LEU A 67 -5.80 5.79 -12.20
CA LEU A 67 -4.70 5.00 -11.69
C LEU A 67 -4.21 4.04 -12.78
N PRO A 68 -2.88 3.84 -12.92
CA PRO A 68 -2.36 2.86 -13.87
C PRO A 68 -2.88 1.44 -13.62
N GLU A 69 -2.58 0.53 -14.52
CA GLU A 69 -2.98 -0.85 -14.30
C GLU A 69 -2.29 -1.43 -13.06
N PRO A 70 -3.01 -2.26 -12.28
CA PRO A 70 -2.41 -3.02 -11.20
C PRO A 70 -1.28 -3.90 -11.75
N LYS A 71 -0.06 -3.67 -11.28
CA LYS A 71 1.08 -4.59 -11.44
C LYS A 71 1.36 -5.32 -10.13
N ASP A 72 2.30 -6.26 -10.17
CA ASP A 72 2.65 -7.09 -9.03
C ASP A 72 4.01 -6.72 -8.43
N TYR A 73 4.39 -5.44 -8.50
CA TYR A 73 5.63 -4.98 -7.87
C TYR A 73 5.65 -5.28 -6.37
N ARG A 74 6.85 -5.62 -5.87
CA ARG A 74 7.15 -5.81 -4.46
C ARG A 74 7.85 -4.56 -3.94
N LEU A 75 7.25 -3.93 -2.94
CA LEU A 75 7.79 -2.75 -2.25
C LEU A 75 8.37 -3.16 -0.89
N GLU A 76 9.61 -2.79 -0.60
CA GLU A 76 10.24 -3.02 0.70
C GLU A 76 10.38 -1.71 1.46
N LEU A 77 9.86 -1.68 2.69
CA LEU A 77 9.87 -0.51 3.56
C LEU A 77 10.52 -0.86 4.90
N SER A 78 11.33 0.05 5.42
CA SER A 78 11.77 0.02 6.81
C SER A 78 10.86 0.89 7.68
N ILE A 79 10.43 0.33 8.81
CA ILE A 79 9.60 1.04 9.78
C ILE A 79 10.49 1.83 10.74
N GLY A 80 10.25 3.14 10.83
CA GLY A 80 10.88 4.05 11.78
C GLY A 80 9.97 4.36 12.97
N LYS A 81 10.05 5.60 13.46
CA LYS A 81 9.32 6.05 14.65
C LYS A 81 7.79 6.02 14.41
N LYS A 82 7.04 5.56 15.41
CA LYS A 82 5.57 5.73 15.46
C LYS A 82 5.22 7.21 15.56
N LEU A 83 4.41 7.70 14.62
CA LEU A 83 3.93 9.08 14.58
C LEU A 83 2.62 9.23 15.35
N SER A 84 1.65 8.34 15.12
CA SER A 84 0.34 8.42 15.75
C SER A 84 -0.37 7.07 15.83
N GLY A 85 -1.54 7.03 16.49
CA GLY A 85 -2.43 5.88 16.46
C GLY A 85 -3.85 6.23 16.87
N GLY A 86 -4.83 5.55 16.27
CA GLY A 86 -6.25 5.77 16.49
C GLY A 86 -7.07 4.51 16.20
N ARG A 87 -8.39 4.69 16.05
CA ARG A 87 -9.34 3.57 15.87
C ARG A 87 -9.03 2.70 14.64
N CYS A 88 -8.48 3.30 13.59
CA CYS A 88 -8.20 2.64 12.32
C CYS A 88 -6.74 2.16 12.18
N GLY A 89 -5.95 2.20 13.26
CA GLY A 89 -4.59 1.67 13.25
C GLY A 89 -3.54 2.67 13.74
N ARG A 90 -2.30 2.46 13.31
CA ARG A 90 -1.11 3.23 13.73
C ARG A 90 -0.40 3.78 12.50
N VAL A 91 0.16 4.98 12.64
CA VAL A 91 0.93 5.64 11.60
C VAL A 91 2.40 5.65 12.03
N PHE A 92 3.27 5.26 11.12
CA PHE A 92 4.71 5.19 11.33
C PHE A 92 5.41 6.03 10.26
N LEU A 93 6.56 6.59 10.63
CA LEU A 93 7.53 7.05 9.66
C LEU A 93 8.11 5.83 8.95
N THR A 94 8.26 5.89 7.63
CA THR A 94 8.80 4.78 6.83
C THR A 94 9.84 5.29 5.85
N SER A 95 10.85 4.48 5.56
CA SER A 95 11.78 4.72 4.47
C SER A 95 11.63 3.63 3.43
N THR A 96 11.52 4.03 2.16
CA THR A 96 11.52 3.08 1.05
C THR A 96 12.92 2.51 0.90
N MET A 97 13.03 1.19 0.87
CA MET A 97 14.30 0.49 0.66
C MET A 97 14.46 0.11 -0.80
N SER A 98 13.45 -0.57 -1.36
CA SER A 98 13.50 -1.05 -2.74
C SER A 98 12.10 -1.20 -3.32
N ILE A 99 12.02 -1.15 -4.65
CA ILE A 99 10.93 -1.74 -5.40
C ILE A 99 11.50 -2.71 -6.42
N SER A 100 10.84 -3.85 -6.63
CA SER A 100 11.23 -4.83 -7.63
C SER A 100 10.02 -5.44 -8.32
N ASP A 101 10.19 -5.84 -9.58
CA ASP A 101 9.26 -6.75 -10.25
C ASP A 101 9.63 -8.18 -9.88
N PRO A 102 8.78 -8.95 -9.19
CA PRO A 102 9.06 -10.36 -8.92
C PRO A 102 9.17 -11.20 -10.21
N SER A 103 8.64 -10.72 -11.34
CA SER A 103 8.73 -11.38 -12.64
C SER A 103 10.05 -11.08 -13.37
N ASP A 104 10.71 -9.98 -13.02
CA ASP A 104 12.04 -9.59 -13.52
C ASP A 104 12.90 -9.05 -12.35
N PRO A 105 13.62 -9.93 -11.64
CA PRO A 105 14.39 -9.54 -10.46
C PRO A 105 15.55 -8.56 -10.78
N SER A 106 15.89 -8.42 -12.06
CA SER A 106 16.89 -7.47 -12.54
C SER A 106 16.39 -6.02 -12.48
N ASP A 107 15.07 -5.82 -12.48
CA ASP A 107 14.42 -4.50 -12.41
C ASP A 107 14.17 -4.10 -10.95
N THR A 108 15.24 -4.13 -10.15
CA THR A 108 15.23 -3.68 -8.76
C THR A 108 15.74 -2.24 -8.68
N ILE A 109 14.92 -1.35 -8.15
CA ILE A 109 15.29 0.04 -7.89
C ILE A 109 15.52 0.18 -6.40
N LEU A 110 16.77 0.49 -6.03
CA LEU A 110 17.18 0.76 -4.66
C LEU A 110 17.02 2.25 -4.35
N PHE A 111 16.39 2.54 -3.23
CA PHE A 111 16.29 3.89 -2.70
C PHE A 111 17.32 4.03 -1.59
N CYS A 112 18.32 4.88 -1.79
CA CYS A 112 19.25 5.24 -0.72
C CYS A 112 18.48 6.04 0.34
N ALA A 113 18.53 5.61 1.59
CA ALA A 113 18.10 6.44 2.71
C ALA A 113 19.02 7.67 2.76
N SER A 114 18.51 8.84 2.38
CA SER A 114 19.20 10.10 2.66
C SER A 114 19.17 10.31 4.17
N GLY A 115 20.26 9.94 4.83
CA GLY A 115 20.49 10.26 6.23
C GLY A 115 20.64 11.77 6.38
N SER A 116 19.70 12.42 7.06
CA SER A 116 19.97 13.71 7.69
C SER A 116 20.47 13.43 9.11
N SER A 117 21.78 13.62 9.27
CA SER A 117 22.54 13.80 10.51
C SER A 117 21.95 14.82 11.46
#